data_AF-A0A367RJG9-F1
#
_entry.id   AF-A0A367RJG9-F1
#
_cell.length_a   1.000
_cell.length_b   1.000
_cell.length_c   1.000
_cell.angle_alpha   90.00
_cell.angle_beta   90.00
_cell.angle_gamma   90.00
#
_symmetry.space_group_name_H-M   'P 1'
#
loop_
_entity.id
_entity.type
_entity.pdbx_description
1 polymer ?
#
loop_
_entity_poly.entity_id
_entity_poly.type
_entity_poly.pdbx_seq_one_letter_code
_entity_poly.pdbx_strand_id
1 'polypeptide(L)' 'MTTHFITAEIDLQETPAELLEVIETELKKQGEPLRWAVTSVDADEQKATVEAVVTTVKS' A
#
# COMPACT_ATOMS: atom_id res chain seq x y z
N MET A 1 0.55 -20.45 -4.74
CA MET A 1 0.13 -19.12 -4.24
C MET A 1 0.88 -18.85 -2.95
N THR A 2 1.55 -17.71 -2.86
CA THR A 2 2.32 -17.33 -1.67
C THR A 2 1.76 -16.02 -1.12
N THR A 3 1.63 -15.94 0.19
CA THR A 3 1.14 -14.74 0.87
C THR A 3 2.32 -14.04 1.53
N HIS A 4 2.43 -12.73 1.32
CA HIS A 4 3.50 -11.90 1.87
C HIS A 4 2.89 -10.77 2.69
N PHE A 5 3.56 -10.42 3.79
CA PHE A 5 3.32 -9.18 4.50
C PHE A 5 4.38 -8.16 4.05
N ILE A 6 3.93 -6.99 3.61
CA ILE A 6 4.81 -5.94 3.09
C ILE A 6 4.48 -4.60 3.74
N THR A 7 5.47 -3.73 3.76
CA THR A 7 5.34 -2.32 4.15
C THR A 7 5.69 -1.47 2.93
N ALA A 8 4.88 -0.45 2.65
CA ALA A 8 5.08 0.50 1.58
C ALA A 8 4.98 1.93 2.13
N GLU A 9 5.81 2.83 1.62
CA GLU A 9 5.67 4.27 1.87
C GLU A 9 4.98 4.90 0.67
N ILE A 10 3.96 5.70 0.94
CA ILE A 10 3.09 6.29 -0.07
C ILE A 10 3.02 7.78 0.18
N ASP A 11 3.27 8.60 -0.84
CA ASP A 11 3.12 10.04 -0.72
C ASP A 11 1.65 10.40 -0.47
N LEU A 12 1.41 11.34 0.46
CA LEU A 12 0.07 11.85 0.73
C LEU A 12 -0.48 12.54 -0.52
N GLN A 13 -1.76 12.29 -0.80
CA GLN A 13 -2.46 12.92 -1.92
C GLN A 13 -3.42 13.98 -1.41
N GLU A 14 -3.78 14.94 -2.27
CA GLU A 14 -4.69 16.03 -1.91
C GLU A 14 -6.08 15.51 -1.52
N THR A 15 -6.52 14.42 -2.14
CA THR A 15 -7.80 13.78 -1.83
C THR A 15 -7.65 12.34 -1.31
N PRO A 16 -8.54 11.89 -0.40
CA PRO A 16 -8.54 10.50 0.05
C PRO A 16 -8.77 9.48 -1.06
N ALA A 17 -9.50 9.84 -2.12
CA ALA A 17 -9.78 8.96 -3.25
C ALA A 17 -8.52 8.68 -4.07
N GLU A 18 -7.74 9.72 -4.38
CA GLU A 18 -6.45 9.58 -5.07
C GLU A 18 -5.46 8.78 -4.23
N LEU A 19 -5.41 9.03 -2.91
CA LEU A 19 -4.55 8.27 -2.02
C LEU A 19 -4.89 6.77 -2.06
N LEU A 20 -6.17 6.42 -2.03
CA LEU A 20 -6.61 5.02 -2.13
C LEU A 20 -6.17 4.38 -3.46
N GLU A 21 -6.36 5.07 -4.58
CA GLU A 21 -5.94 4.57 -5.90
C GLU A 21 -4.42 4.38 -5.99
N VAL A 22 -3.64 5.30 -5.44
CA VAL A 22 -2.18 5.22 -5.40
C VAL A 22 -1.72 4.05 -4.52
N ILE A 23 -2.30 3.88 -3.33
CA ILE A 23 -2.00 2.75 -2.44
C ILE A 23 -2.27 1.43 -3.16
N GLU A 24 -3.46 1.23 -3.71
CA GLU A 24 -3.78 -0.02 -4.41
C GLU A 24 -2.87 -0.28 -5.60
N THR A 25 -2.58 0.76 -6.38
CA THR A 25 -1.68 0.68 -7.53
C THR A 25 -0.27 0.27 -7.11
N GLU A 26 0.26 0.83 -6.03
CA GLU A 26 1.59 0.49 -5.53
C GLU A 26 1.64 -0.94 -4.98
N LEU A 27 0.63 -1.34 -4.20
CA LEU A 27 0.55 -2.69 -3.65
C LEU A 27 0.43 -3.75 -4.76
N LYS A 28 -0.34 -3.48 -5.82
CA LYS A 28 -0.50 -4.37 -7.00
C LYS A 28 0.82 -4.65 -7.72
N LYS A 29 1.80 -3.75 -7.65
CA LYS A 29 3.16 -4.01 -8.19
C LYS A 29 3.88 -5.13 -7.44
N GLN A 30 3.53 -5.37 -6.18
CA GLN A 30 4.13 -6.40 -5.33
C GLN A 30 3.30 -7.69 -5.25
N GLY A 31 2.01 -7.62 -5.57
CA GLY A 31 1.09 -8.75 -5.64
C GLY A 31 -0.36 -8.31 -5.47
N GLU A 32 -1.31 -9.23 -5.58
CA GLU A 32 -2.73 -8.88 -5.39
C GLU A 32 -3.00 -8.58 -3.90
N PRO A 33 -3.40 -7.34 -3.53
CA PRO A 33 -3.65 -6.97 -2.15
C PRO A 33 -4.93 -7.63 -1.61
N LEU A 34 -4.81 -8.33 -0.48
CA LEU A 34 -5.97 -8.92 0.21
C LEU A 34 -6.52 -8.00 1.30
N ARG A 35 -5.62 -7.32 2.00
CA ARG A 35 -5.92 -6.30 3.02
C ARG A 35 -4.73 -5.36 3.15
N TRP A 36 -5.01 -4.13 3.54
CA TRP A 36 -3.99 -3.16 3.92
C TRP A 36 -4.54 -2.16 4.92
N ALA A 37 -3.65 -1.48 5.62
CA ALA A 37 -4.00 -0.37 6.50
C ALA A 37 -2.86 0.66 6.51
N VAL A 38 -3.21 1.94 6.61
CA VAL A 38 -2.26 2.99 6.97
C VAL A 38 -1.93 2.83 8.46
N THR A 39 -0.66 2.65 8.79
CA THR A 39 -0.20 2.45 10.18
C THR A 39 0.52 3.66 10.75
N SER A 40 1.01 4.55 9.90
CA SER A 40 1.66 5.80 10.27
C SER A 40 1.42 6.86 9.19
N VAL A 41 1.41 8.12 9.61
CA VAL A 41 1.40 9.29 8.72
C VAL A 41 2.45 10.26 9.22
N ASP A 42 3.42 10.56 8.35
CA ASP A 42 4.40 11.62 8.53
C ASP A 42 3.94 12.86 7.76
N ALA A 43 3.50 13.89 8.49
CA ALA A 43 3.04 15.14 7.89
C ALA A 43 4.19 16.06 7.48
N ASP A 44 5.40 15.88 8.02
CA ASP A 44 6.55 16.71 7.64
C ASP A 44 7.12 16.24 6.30
N GLU A 45 7.21 14.92 6.10
CA GLU A 45 7.62 14.32 4.84
C GLU A 45 6.48 14.13 3.83
N GLN A 46 5.24 14.41 4.24
CA GLN A 46 4.03 14.19 3.45
C GLN A 46 3.90 12.73 2.96
N LYS A 47 4.09 11.77 3.87
CA LYS A 47 4.05 10.32 3.56
C LYS A 47 3.18 9.53 4.53
N ALA A 48 2.58 8.47 4.02
CA ALA A 48 1.88 7.46 4.80
C ALA A 48 2.63 6.13 4.72
N THR A 49 2.79 5.46 5.85
CA THR A 49 3.25 4.07 5.91
C THR A 49 2.05 3.15 5.82
N VAL A 50 2.05 2.26 4.83
CA VAL A 50 1.00 1.27 4.59
C VAL A 50 1.56 -0.12 4.82
N GLU A 51 0.89 -0.89 5.68
CA GLU A 51 1.15 -2.31 5.83
C GLU A 51 0.08 -3.12 5.10
N ALA A 52 0.51 -4.09 4.31
CA ALA A 52 -0.37 -4.86 3.44
C ALA A 52 -0.05 -6.36 3.47
N VAL A 53 -1.09 -7.16 3.25
CA VAL A 53 -0.97 -8.58 2.92
C VAL A 53 -1.29 -8.73 1.45
N VAL A 54 -0.30 -9.20 0.69
CA VAL A 54 -0.44 -9.43 -0.76
C VAL A 54 -0.27 -10.90 -1.09
N THR A 55 -0.85 -11.32 -2.21
CA THR A 55 -0.68 -12.68 -2.75
C THR A 55 -0.02 -12.65 -4.11
N THR A 56 0.93 -13.57 -4.30
CA THR A 56 1.57 -13.80 -5.57
C THR A 56 1.25 -15.21 -6.05
N VAL A 57 0.89 -15.33 -7.33
CA VAL A 57 0.77 -16.63 -7.98
C VAL A 57 2.12 -16.92 -8.64
N LYS A 58 2.85 -17.91 -8.13
CA LYS A 58 4.00 -18.46 -8.86
C LYS A 58 3.45 -19.12 -10.12
N SER A 59 3.78 -18.54 -11.28
CA SER A 59 3.66 -19.21 -12.57
C SER A 59 4.69 -20.32 -12.70
#